data_AF-A0A520AGP2-F1
#
_entry.id   AF-A0A520AGP2-F1
#
_cell.length_a   1.000
_cell.length_b   1.000
_cell.length_c   1.000
_cell.angle_alpha   90.00
_cell.angle_beta   90.00
_cell.angle_gamma   90.00
#
_symmetry.space_group_name_H-M   'P 1'
#
loop_
_entity.id
_entity.type
_entity.pdbx_description
1 polymer ?
#
loop_
_entity_poly.entity_id
_entity_poly.type
_entity_poly.pdbx_seq_one_letter_code
_entity_poly.pdbx_strand_id
1 'polypeptide(L)'
;MKKISYYIALLLNLFGLFIFCTAKAQTDTTEHINKSRPNSTVQQQKPYVILISADGFRHDYASKYQATNLLNLGKKGVMAESMIPGFPSVTFPNLYSIVTGMYPSHHGLVNNSFLEEKSGERYSMGAKAKVKQGKWYGGTPLWVLAEQQQMLSASMFW
;
A
#
# COMPACT_ATOMS: atom_id res chain seq x y z
N MET A 1 47.30 22.47 -26.38
CA MET A 1 46.44 23.22 -25.42
C MET A 1 44.95 22.88 -25.50
N LYS A 2 44.33 22.68 -26.67
CA LYS A 2 42.87 22.41 -26.77
C LYS A 2 42.41 21.09 -26.10
N LYS A 3 43.23 20.02 -26.10
CA LYS A 3 42.87 18.72 -25.51
C LYS A 3 42.68 18.75 -23.99
N ILE A 4 43.45 19.58 -23.26
CA ILE A 4 43.36 19.71 -21.79
C ILE A 4 42.04 20.38 -21.37
N SER A 5 41.55 21.33 -22.18
CA SER A 5 40.27 22.01 -21.93
C SER A 5 39.06 21.05 -21.98
N TYR A 6 39.08 20.07 -22.88
CA TYR A 6 38.02 19.06 -22.97
C TYR A 6 37.98 18.12 -21.76
N TYR A 7 39.14 17.73 -21.23
CA TYR A 7 39.19 16.89 -20.02
C TYR A 7 38.70 17.63 -18.78
N ILE A 8 39.01 18.93 -18.67
CA ILE A 8 38.51 19.77 -17.58
C ILE A 8 37.00 19.97 -17.68
N ALA A 9 36.47 20.21 -18.89
CA ALA A 9 35.04 20.31 -19.13
C ALA A 9 34.29 18.99 -18.85
N LEU A 10 34.88 17.84 -19.21
CA LEU A 10 34.32 16.52 -18.91
C LEU A 10 34.32 16.23 -17.41
N LEU A 11 35.42 16.55 -16.71
CA LEU A 11 35.53 16.39 -15.26
C LEU A 11 34.56 17.30 -14.49
N LEU A 12 34.37 18.54 -14.93
CA LEU A 12 33.37 19.46 -14.36
C LEU A 12 31.93 18.97 -14.57
N ASN A 13 31.62 18.38 -15.72
CA ASN A 13 30.30 17.78 -15.98
C ASN A 13 30.06 16.51 -15.13
N LEU A 14 31.06 15.65 -15.01
CA LEU A 14 31.01 14.46 -14.14
C LEU A 14 30.87 14.84 -12.65
N PHE A 15 31.51 15.92 -12.21
CA PHE A 15 31.38 16.43 -10.85
C PHE A 15 29.98 17.05 -10.60
N GLY A 16 29.43 17.75 -11.59
CA GLY A 16 28.05 18.28 -11.54
C GLY A 16 26.98 17.19 -11.45
N LEU A 17 27.18 16.05 -12.11
CA LEU A 17 26.30 14.88 -12.03
C LEU A 17 26.32 14.20 -10.64
N PHE A 18 27.43 14.30 -9.90
CA PHE A 18 27.53 13.74 -8.55
C PHE A 18 26.79 14.58 -7.49
N ILE A 19 26.71 15.89 -7.66
CA ILE A 19 26.07 16.80 -6.68
C ILE A 19 24.54 16.66 -6.70
N PHE A 20 23.94 16.25 -7.82
CA PHE A 20 22.48 16.06 -7.92
C PHE A 20 21.98 14.69 -7.45
N CYS A 21 22.87 13.78 -7.05
CA CYS A 21 22.50 12.45 -6.55
C CYS A 21 22.48 12.39 -5.01
N THR A 22 21.94 13.42 -4.35
CA THR A 22 21.55 13.28 -2.94
C THR A 22 20.26 12.48 -2.88
N ALA A 23 20.39 11.16 -2.80
CA ALA A 23 19.29 10.29 -2.43
C ALA A 23 18.74 10.80 -1.09
N LYS A 24 17.55 11.40 -1.10
CA LYS A 24 16.83 11.67 0.15
C LYS A 24 16.43 10.33 0.74
N ALA A 25 17.24 9.83 1.66
CA ALA A 25 16.83 8.71 2.51
C ALA A 25 15.52 9.09 3.20
N GLN A 26 14.57 8.15 3.26
CA GLN A 26 13.36 8.32 4.05
C GLN A 26 13.78 8.60 5.48
N THR A 27 13.33 9.72 6.05
CA THR A 27 13.64 10.11 7.42
C THR A 27 13.25 8.98 8.36
N ASP A 28 14.14 8.65 9.29
CA ASP A 28 13.88 7.68 10.35
C ASP A 28 12.56 8.02 11.04
N THR A 29 11.56 7.15 10.90
CA THR A 29 10.28 7.30 11.58
C THR A 29 10.49 6.88 13.03
N THR A 30 11.06 7.78 13.82
CA THR A 30 11.11 7.65 15.28
C THR A 30 9.71 7.27 15.76
N GLU A 31 9.63 6.21 16.56
CA GLU A 31 8.37 5.69 17.09
C GLU A 31 7.57 6.81 17.77
N HIS A 32 6.42 7.17 17.21
CA HIS A 32 5.55 8.18 17.80
C HIS A 32 4.50 7.51 18.71
N ILE A 33 4.88 7.27 19.98
CA ILE A 33 3.98 6.67 20.97
C ILE A 33 2.98 7.73 21.45
N ASN A 34 1.72 7.57 21.05
CA ASN A 34 0.64 8.36 21.61
C ASN A 34 0.08 7.71 22.90
N LYS A 35 0.58 8.15 24.06
CA LYS A 35 0.15 7.65 25.38
C LYS A 35 -1.33 7.91 25.70
N SER A 36 -2.00 8.84 25.02
CA SER A 36 -3.43 9.13 25.26
C SER A 36 -4.37 8.16 24.54
N ARG A 37 -3.85 7.24 23.73
CA ARG A 37 -4.64 6.29 22.94
C ARG A 37 -4.19 4.85 23.19
N PRO A 38 -4.43 4.28 24.38
CA PRO A 38 -4.07 2.90 24.66
C PRO A 38 -5.03 1.92 23.97
N ASN A 39 -4.53 0.74 23.62
CA ASN A 39 -5.40 -0.39 23.24
C ASN A 39 -6.20 -0.84 24.47
N SER A 40 -7.45 -1.24 24.31
CA SER A 40 -8.25 -1.71 25.45
C SER A 40 -7.66 -2.99 26.08
N THR A 41 -7.82 -3.16 27.39
CA THR A 41 -7.22 -4.29 28.14
C THR A 41 -7.62 -5.65 27.61
N VAL A 42 -8.88 -5.80 27.17
CA VAL A 42 -9.38 -7.03 26.55
C VAL A 42 -8.67 -7.33 25.23
N GLN A 43 -8.33 -6.32 24.43
CA GLN A 43 -7.66 -6.50 23.13
C GLN A 43 -6.16 -6.75 23.30
N GLN A 44 -5.53 -6.23 24.36
CA GLN A 44 -4.12 -6.52 24.67
C GLN A 44 -3.87 -8.01 24.98
N GLN A 45 -4.90 -8.76 25.37
CA GLN A 45 -4.80 -10.20 25.64
C GLN A 45 -5.01 -11.07 24.38
N LYS A 46 -5.32 -10.47 23.22
CA LYS A 46 -5.56 -11.19 21.97
C LYS A 46 -4.32 -11.17 21.07
N PRO A 47 -4.15 -12.15 20.18
CA PRO A 47 -3.09 -12.12 19.18
C PRO A 47 -3.20 -10.91 18.24
N TYR A 48 -2.06 -10.37 17.83
CA TYR A 48 -2.01 -9.34 16.81
C TYR A 48 -2.35 -9.90 15.43
N VAL A 49 -3.06 -9.11 14.64
CA VAL A 49 -3.32 -9.38 13.22
C VAL A 49 -2.43 -8.49 12.38
N ILE A 50 -1.64 -9.10 11.50
CA ILE A 50 -0.86 -8.41 10.48
C ILE A 50 -1.42 -8.84 9.12
N LEU A 51 -2.02 -7.90 8.39
CA LEU A 51 -2.51 -8.12 7.03
C LEU A 51 -1.47 -7.59 6.04
N ILE A 52 -0.91 -8.49 5.23
CA ILE A 52 0.10 -8.16 4.21
C ILE A 52 -0.52 -8.39 2.84
N SER A 53 -0.43 -7.38 1.97
CA SER A 53 -0.76 -7.52 0.56
C SER A 53 0.50 -7.41 -0.30
N ALA A 54 0.63 -8.31 -1.27
CA ALA A 54 1.63 -8.24 -2.32
C ALA A 54 0.91 -8.03 -3.66
N ASP A 55 0.93 -6.81 -4.18
CA ASP A 55 0.19 -6.46 -5.41
C ASP A 55 0.69 -7.29 -6.60
N GLY A 56 -0.23 -7.78 -7.42
CA GLY A 56 0.04 -8.64 -8.57
C GLY A 56 0.61 -10.03 -8.24
N PHE A 57 0.61 -10.45 -6.96
CA PHE A 57 1.10 -11.78 -6.56
C PHE A 57 0.09 -12.87 -6.92
N ARG A 58 0.28 -13.52 -8.06
CA ARG A 58 -0.59 -14.60 -8.53
C ARG A 58 -0.44 -15.85 -7.65
N HIS A 59 -1.50 -16.65 -7.55
CA HIS A 59 -1.60 -17.81 -6.64
C HIS A 59 -0.43 -18.82 -6.75
N ASP A 60 0.17 -18.98 -7.94
CA ASP A 60 1.24 -19.94 -8.21
C ASP A 60 2.66 -19.36 -8.06
N TYR A 61 2.82 -18.05 -7.81
CA TYR A 61 4.12 -17.38 -7.83
C TYR A 61 5.06 -17.85 -6.71
N ALA A 62 4.54 -18.17 -5.53
CA ALA A 62 5.37 -18.67 -4.44
C ALA A 62 6.09 -19.97 -4.83
N SER A 63 5.37 -20.90 -5.47
CA SER A 63 5.94 -22.16 -5.96
C SER A 63 6.79 -21.96 -7.21
N LYS A 64 6.30 -21.20 -8.20
CA LYS A 64 6.98 -20.94 -9.47
C LYS A 64 8.36 -20.30 -9.29
N TYR A 65 8.47 -19.37 -8.35
CA TYR A 65 9.71 -18.61 -8.09
C TYR A 65 10.42 -19.02 -6.79
N GLN A 66 10.00 -20.14 -6.18
CA GLN A 66 10.67 -20.72 -5.00
C GLN A 66 10.83 -19.70 -3.85
N ALA A 67 9.74 -19.00 -3.52
CA ALA A 67 9.70 -18.05 -2.41
C ALA A 67 9.77 -18.79 -1.06
N THR A 68 10.97 -19.22 -0.65
CA THR A 68 11.21 -20.15 0.45
C THR A 68 10.53 -19.74 1.75
N ASN A 69 10.53 -18.45 2.08
CA ASN A 69 9.89 -17.95 3.31
C ASN A 69 8.36 -18.10 3.27
N LEU A 70 7.73 -17.75 2.14
CA LEU A 70 6.27 -17.90 1.97
C LEU A 70 5.85 -19.37 1.89
N LEU A 71 6.64 -20.20 1.21
CA LEU A 71 6.40 -21.65 1.15
C LEU A 71 6.52 -22.30 2.52
N ASN A 72 7.52 -21.91 3.32
CA ASN A 72 7.68 -22.41 4.69
C ASN A 72 6.57 -21.91 5.61
N LEU A 73 6.10 -20.67 5.44
CA LEU A 73 4.94 -20.15 6.16
C LEU A 73 3.68 -20.95 5.83
N GLY A 74 3.42 -21.22 4.55
CA GLY A 74 2.28 -22.03 4.11
C GLY A 74 2.31 -23.46 4.66
N LYS A 75 3.49 -24.12 4.67
CA LYS A 75 3.65 -25.47 5.25
C LYS A 75 3.36 -25.56 6.74
N LYS A 76 3.63 -24.47 7.49
CA LYS A 76 3.40 -24.38 8.94
C LYS A 76 2.02 -23.81 9.29
N GLY A 77 1.26 -23.34 8.30
CA GLY A 77 0.01 -22.64 8.48
C GLY A 77 -1.08 -23.16 7.54
N VAL A 78 -1.95 -22.24 7.12
CA VAL A 78 -3.04 -22.53 6.18
C VAL A 78 -2.74 -21.85 4.85
N MET A 79 -2.93 -22.58 3.76
CA MET A 79 -2.79 -22.08 2.39
C MET A 79 -4.04 -22.46 1.59
N ALA A 80 -4.65 -21.47 0.95
CA ALA A 80 -5.71 -21.70 -0.03
C ALA A 80 -5.10 -22.02 -1.41
N GLU A 81 -5.85 -22.71 -2.27
CA GLU A 81 -5.45 -22.99 -3.66
C GLU A 81 -5.28 -21.69 -4.47
N SER A 82 -6.23 -20.77 -4.30
CA SER A 82 -6.20 -19.42 -4.89
C SER A 82 -7.21 -18.51 -4.18
N MET A 83 -7.19 -17.22 -4.50
CA MET A 83 -8.19 -16.24 -4.09
C MET A 83 -8.79 -15.60 -5.35
N ILE A 84 -10.12 -15.61 -5.47
CA ILE A 84 -10.83 -15.03 -6.61
C ILE A 84 -11.04 -13.53 -6.33
N PRO A 85 -10.51 -12.62 -7.16
CA PRO A 85 -10.72 -11.19 -6.99
C PRO A 85 -12.13 -10.77 -7.43
N GLY A 86 -12.59 -9.62 -6.93
CA GLY A 86 -13.72 -8.91 -7.50
C GLY A 86 -13.40 -8.36 -8.90
N PHE A 87 -14.44 -8.17 -9.72
CA PHE A 87 -14.30 -7.54 -11.03
C PHE A 87 -14.45 -6.01 -10.92
N PRO A 88 -13.58 -5.22 -11.58
CA PRO A 88 -12.38 -5.62 -12.33
C PRO A 88 -11.22 -6.01 -11.40
N SER A 89 -10.35 -6.92 -11.86
CA SER A 89 -9.18 -7.42 -11.11
C SER A 89 -8.01 -6.42 -11.09
N VAL A 90 -8.27 -5.22 -10.56
CA VAL A 90 -7.28 -4.13 -10.44
C VAL A 90 -7.08 -3.72 -8.98
N THR A 91 -5.93 -3.10 -8.69
CA THR A 91 -5.39 -2.83 -7.35
C THR A 91 -6.40 -2.24 -6.36
N PHE A 92 -6.82 -0.97 -6.54
CA PHE A 92 -7.55 -0.27 -5.49
C PHE A 92 -8.93 -0.87 -5.17
N PRO A 93 -9.76 -1.23 -6.16
CA PRO A 93 -11.02 -1.92 -5.91
C PRO A 93 -10.84 -3.18 -5.06
N ASN A 94 -9.90 -4.05 -5.42
CA ASN A 94 -9.74 -5.34 -4.73
C ASN A 94 -9.11 -5.21 -3.35
N LEU A 95 -8.10 -4.34 -3.18
CA LEU A 95 -7.56 -4.06 -1.84
C LEU A 95 -8.64 -3.48 -0.93
N TYR A 96 -9.51 -2.61 -1.43
CA TYR A 96 -10.59 -2.07 -0.63
C TYR A 96 -11.69 -3.10 -0.35
N SER A 97 -11.99 -3.99 -1.31
CA SER A 97 -12.90 -5.13 -1.08
C SER A 97 -12.41 -6.04 0.07
N ILE A 98 -11.11 -6.36 0.13
CA ILE A 98 -10.55 -7.23 1.18
C ILE A 98 -10.81 -6.67 2.59
N VAL A 99 -10.68 -5.35 2.77
CA VAL A 99 -10.80 -4.72 4.10
C VAL A 99 -12.20 -4.25 4.44
N THR A 100 -13.13 -4.23 3.49
CA THR A 100 -14.54 -3.86 3.72
C THR A 100 -15.49 -5.06 3.65
N GLY A 101 -15.08 -6.15 3.01
CA GLY A 101 -15.97 -7.28 2.68
C GLY A 101 -17.01 -6.95 1.61
N MET A 102 -16.89 -5.80 0.92
CA MET A 102 -17.86 -5.33 -0.06
C MET A 102 -17.35 -5.53 -1.49
N TYR A 103 -18.25 -5.71 -2.45
CA TYR A 103 -17.88 -5.68 -3.87
C TYR A 103 -17.55 -4.26 -4.35
N PRO A 104 -16.75 -4.11 -5.43
CA PRO A 104 -16.44 -2.81 -6.05
C PRO A 104 -17.63 -1.90 -6.29
N SER A 105 -18.74 -2.45 -6.77
CA SER A 105 -19.98 -1.72 -7.02
C SER A 105 -20.66 -1.15 -5.77
N HIS A 106 -20.39 -1.71 -4.58
CA HIS A 106 -21.03 -1.30 -3.34
C HIS A 106 -20.15 -0.34 -2.53
N HIS A 107 -18.82 -0.49 -2.58
CA HIS A 107 -17.90 0.39 -1.84
C HIS A 107 -17.43 1.61 -2.65
N GLY A 108 -17.85 1.75 -3.91
CA GLY A 108 -17.68 2.96 -4.73
C GLY A 108 -16.39 3.00 -5.57
N LEU A 109 -15.29 2.38 -5.10
CA LEU A 109 -14.08 2.20 -5.90
C LEU A 109 -14.26 1.11 -6.98
N VAL A 110 -14.77 1.49 -8.14
CA VAL A 110 -15.06 0.56 -9.26
C VAL A 110 -13.87 0.32 -10.21
N ASN A 111 -12.86 1.20 -10.20
CA ASN A 111 -11.63 1.06 -11.00
C ASN A 111 -10.50 1.90 -10.38
N ASN A 112 -9.25 1.71 -10.81
CA ASN A 112 -8.11 2.58 -10.45
C ASN A 112 -8.27 4.00 -11.01
N SER A 113 -9.03 4.18 -12.10
CA SER A 113 -9.49 5.48 -12.60
C SER A 113 -10.87 5.37 -13.23
N PHE A 114 -11.76 6.30 -12.88
CA PHE A 114 -13.14 6.34 -13.39
C PHE A 114 -13.69 7.77 -13.32
N LEU A 115 -14.80 8.01 -14.03
CA LEU A 115 -15.56 9.25 -14.01
C LEU A 115 -16.80 9.05 -13.15
N GLU A 116 -17.08 9.96 -12.22
CA GLU A 116 -18.36 10.01 -11.51
C GLU A 116 -19.37 10.79 -12.36
N GLU A 117 -20.41 10.12 -12.85
CA GLU A 117 -21.39 10.73 -13.77
C GLU A 117 -22.12 11.93 -13.15
N LYS A 118 -22.45 11.87 -11.85
CA LYS A 118 -23.25 12.91 -11.18
C LYS A 118 -22.52 14.24 -11.05
N SER A 119 -21.21 14.19 -10.79
CA SER A 119 -20.39 15.40 -10.56
C SER A 119 -19.53 15.76 -11.77
N GLY A 120 -19.34 14.84 -12.72
CA GLY A 120 -18.34 14.96 -13.78
C GLY A 120 -16.89 14.86 -13.28
N GLU A 121 -16.67 14.51 -12.01
CA GLU A 121 -15.32 14.43 -11.45
C GLU A 121 -14.62 13.11 -11.82
N ARG A 122 -13.33 13.21 -12.16
CA ARG A 122 -12.49 12.03 -12.38
C ARG A 122 -11.77 11.61 -11.12
N TYR A 123 -11.88 10.34 -10.79
CA TYR A 123 -11.03 9.65 -9.82
C TYR A 123 -9.83 9.02 -10.52
N SER A 124 -8.67 9.04 -9.85
CA SER A 124 -7.49 8.28 -10.23
C SER A 124 -6.66 7.99 -8.99
N MET A 125 -6.18 6.75 -8.86
CA MET A 125 -5.30 6.30 -7.78
C MET A 125 -4.03 7.15 -7.66
N GLY A 126 -3.53 7.69 -8.77
CA GLY A 126 -2.35 8.58 -8.76
C GLY A 126 -2.64 10.00 -8.25
N ALA A 127 -3.90 10.41 -8.16
CA ALA A 127 -4.29 11.76 -7.77
C ALA A 127 -4.36 11.92 -6.25
N LYS A 128 -3.21 12.18 -5.61
CA LYS A 128 -3.04 12.27 -4.13
C LYS A 128 -4.07 13.16 -3.43
N ALA A 129 -4.52 14.25 -4.06
CA ALA A 129 -5.54 15.13 -3.48
C ALA A 129 -6.94 14.51 -3.49
N LYS A 130 -7.27 13.70 -4.51
CA LYS A 130 -8.56 13.06 -4.67
C LYS A 130 -8.70 11.80 -3.81
N VAL A 131 -7.65 10.97 -3.72
CA VAL A 131 -7.66 9.74 -2.91
C VAL A 131 -7.82 10.00 -1.41
N LYS A 132 -7.56 11.23 -0.94
CA LYS A 132 -7.81 11.61 0.47
C LYS A 132 -9.26 11.99 0.76
N GLN A 133 -10.11 12.11 -0.26
CA GLN A 133 -11.49 12.55 -0.09
C GLN A 133 -12.37 11.36 0.26
N GLY A 134 -12.97 11.37 1.45
CA GLY A 134 -13.81 10.27 1.95
C GLY A 134 -15.02 9.94 1.06
N LYS A 135 -15.49 10.87 0.23
CA LYS A 135 -16.65 10.65 -0.66
C LYS A 135 -16.50 9.49 -1.64
N TRP A 136 -15.26 9.10 -1.97
CA TRP A 136 -14.98 7.99 -2.89
C TRP A 136 -15.05 6.61 -2.22
N TYR A 137 -15.13 6.57 -0.89
CA TYR A 137 -14.95 5.38 -0.07
C TYR A 137 -16.24 5.07 0.70
N GLY A 138 -16.97 4.05 0.23
CA GLY A 138 -18.14 3.51 0.93
C GLY A 138 -17.78 2.39 1.90
N GLY A 139 -18.66 2.11 2.86
CA GLY A 139 -18.48 1.04 3.83
C GLY A 139 -17.53 1.40 4.98
N THR A 140 -17.16 0.39 5.76
CA THR A 140 -16.27 0.54 6.92
C THR A 140 -15.06 -0.37 6.76
N PRO A 141 -13.86 0.17 6.47
CA PRO A 141 -12.67 -0.65 6.35
C PRO A 141 -12.22 -1.18 7.72
N LEU A 142 -11.51 -2.31 7.69
CA LEU A 142 -11.13 -3.09 8.88
C LEU A 142 -10.47 -2.26 9.99
N TRP A 143 -9.58 -1.32 9.65
CA TRP A 143 -8.94 -0.46 10.63
C TRP A 143 -9.91 0.53 11.29
N VAL A 144 -10.89 1.05 10.56
CA VAL A 144 -11.94 1.92 11.16
C VAL A 144 -12.81 1.08 12.10
N LEU A 145 -13.19 -0.13 11.70
CA LEU A 145 -13.97 -1.04 12.55
C LEU A 145 -13.20 -1.41 13.83
N ALA A 146 -11.90 -1.69 13.71
CA ALA A 146 -11.03 -1.95 14.86
C ALA A 146 -11.05 -0.79 15.86
N GLU A 147 -10.88 0.44 15.37
CA GLU A 147 -10.88 1.64 16.23
C GLU A 147 -12.24 1.91 16.87
N GLN A 148 -13.34 1.69 16.15
CA GLN A 148 -14.70 1.73 16.70
C GLN A 148 -14.89 0.72 17.84
N GLN A 149 -14.18 -0.41 17.80
CA GLN A 149 -14.15 -1.44 18.84
C GLN A 149 -13.01 -1.24 19.86
N GLN A 150 -12.47 -0.02 19.97
CA GLN A 150 -11.42 0.34 20.92
C GLN A 150 -10.17 -0.53 20.80
N MET A 151 -9.87 -0.96 19.56
CA MET A 151 -8.66 -1.66 19.18
C MET A 151 -7.76 -0.73 18.37
N LEU A 152 -6.52 -0.57 18.81
CA LEU A 152 -5.53 0.19 18.05
C LEU A 152 -5.22 -0.48 16.71
N SER A 153 -5.15 0.34 15.67
CA SER A 153 -4.80 -0.07 14.33
C SER A 153 -3.72 0.84 13.73
N ALA A 154 -2.92 0.28 12.84
CA ALA A 154 -1.93 1.00 12.05
C ALA A 154 -2.00 0.51 10.60
N SER A 155 -1.82 1.43 9.65
CA SER A 155 -1.76 1.11 8.22
C SER A 155 -0.46 1.67 7.64
N MET A 156 0.20 0.86 6.82
CA MET A 156 1.35 1.27 6.02
C MET A 156 1.06 0.92 4.56
N PHE A 157 0.81 1.95 3.75
CA PHE A 157 0.57 1.83 2.31
C PHE A 157 -0.62 0.95 1.89
N TRP A 158 -1.62 0.81 2.76
CA TRP A 158 -2.95 0.38 2.34
C TRP A 158 -3.76 1.56 1.78
#